data_AF-A0A259ZZV6-F1
#
_entry.id   AF-A0A259ZZV6-F1
#
_cell.length_a   1.000
_cell.length_b   1.000
_cell.length_c   1.000
_cell.angle_alpha   90.00
_cell.angle_beta   90.00
_cell.angle_gamma   90.00
#
_symmetry.space_group_name_H-M   'P 1'
#
loop_
_entity.id
_entity.type
_entity.pdbx_description
1 polymer ?
#
loop_
_entity_poly.entity_id
_entity_poly.type
_entity_poly.pdbx_seq_one_letter_code
_entity_poly.pdbx_strand_id
1 'polypeptide(L)' 'METDNELTVGSRVKVHIRTPGTDENAGQEAHESGAIVEDFGVQAADTTSREWAVARRWAVALDSGRLVFADNEDLTVG' A
#
# COMPACT_ATOMS: atom_id res chain seq x y z
N MET A 1 -24.69 -1.66 1.59
CA MET A 1 -23.87 -1.71 2.82
C MET A 1 -22.51 -2.16 2.36
N GLU A 2 -21.69 -1.21 1.93
CA GLU A 2 -20.29 -1.47 1.66
C GLU A 2 -19.65 -1.70 3.01
N THR A 3 -19.10 -2.88 3.22
CA THR A 3 -18.16 -3.13 4.31
C THR A 3 -16.96 -2.24 4.01
N ASP A 4 -16.95 -1.02 4.55
CA ASP A 4 -15.73 -0.29 4.82
C ASP A 4 -14.90 -1.21 5.73
N ASN A 5 -14.09 -2.04 5.09
CA ASN A 5 -13.21 -2.97 5.78
C ASN A 5 -12.13 -2.08 6.39
N GLU A 6 -12.37 -1.62 7.60
CA GLU A 6 -11.56 -0.63 8.30
C GLU A 6 -10.14 -1.21 8.46
N LEU A 7 -9.24 -0.78 7.56
CA LEU A 7 -7.83 -1.10 7.66
C LEU A 7 -7.32 -0.51 8.98
N THR A 8 -6.75 -1.36 9.82
CA THR A 8 -6.20 -0.98 11.13
C THR A 8 -4.85 -1.66 11.33
N VAL A 9 -4.07 -1.16 12.29
CA VAL A 9 -2.83 -1.83 12.68
C VAL A 9 -3.14 -3.27 13.12
N GLY A 10 -2.43 -4.23 12.53
CA GLY A 10 -2.65 -5.66 12.69
C GLY A 10 -3.50 -6.32 11.59
N SER A 11 -4.20 -5.55 10.75
CA SER A 11 -4.95 -6.11 9.62
C SER A 11 -4.02 -6.85 8.66
N ARG A 12 -4.44 -8.05 8.23
CA ARG A 12 -3.79 -8.80 7.16
C ARG A 12 -4.25 -8.28 5.81
N VAL A 13 -3.28 -7.97 4.96
CA VAL A 13 -3.52 -7.32 3.67
C VAL A 13 -2.68 -7.95 2.58
N LYS A 14 -3.12 -7.79 1.34
CA LYS A 14 -2.34 -7.99 0.12
C LYS A 14 -2.02 -6.63 -0.45
N VAL A 15 -0.74 -6.35 -0.66
CA VAL A 15 -0.24 -5.11 -1.27
C VAL A 15 -0.06 -5.32 -2.76
N HIS A 16 -0.58 -4.41 -3.58
CA HIS A 16 -0.32 -4.41 -5.01
C HIS A 16 1.05 -3.79 -5.29
N ILE A 17 2.02 -4.62 -5.68
CA ILE A 17 3.40 -4.19 -5.96
C ILE A 17 3.55 -3.94 -7.45
N ARG A 18 3.75 -2.66 -7.82
CA ARG A 18 4.19 -2.30 -9.17
C ARG A 18 5.69 -2.50 -9.27
N THR A 19 6.13 -3.63 -9.80
CA THR A 19 7.52 -3.79 -10.26
C THR A 19 7.68 -3.05 -11.59
N PRO A 20 8.53 -2.00 -11.67
CA PRO A 20 8.87 -1.41 -12.96
C PRO A 20 9.61 -2.47 -13.78
N GLY A 21 8.94 -2.97 -14.80
CA GLY A 21 9.49 -3.96 -15.71
C GLY A 21 10.56 -3.38 -16.62
N THR A 22 11.70 -4.07 -16.74
CA THR A 22 12.70 -3.79 -17.79
C THR A 22 12.35 -4.49 -19.11
N ASP A 23 11.35 -5.38 -19.13
CA ASP A 23 10.92 -6.09 -20.33
C ASP A 23 9.45 -5.77 -20.70
N GLU A 24 9.19 -5.77 -22.00
CA GLU A 24 7.91 -5.53 -22.68
C GLU A 24 6.76 -6.51 -22.34
N ASN A 25 6.99 -7.43 -21.40
CA ASN A 25 6.02 -8.36 -20.82
C ASN A 25 5.86 -8.20 -19.28
N ALA A 26 6.57 -7.27 -18.65
CA ALA A 26 6.61 -7.11 -17.19
C ALA A 26 5.54 -6.13 -16.69
N GLY A 27 4.29 -6.56 -16.82
CA GLY A 27 3.11 -5.95 -16.19
C GLY A 27 2.34 -6.97 -15.35
N GLN A 28 3.02 -7.94 -14.72
CA GLN A 28 2.35 -8.84 -13.79
C GLN A 28 2.04 -8.06 -12.52
N GLU A 29 0.75 -7.78 -12.32
CA GLU A 29 0.16 -7.34 -11.06
C GLU A 29 0.54 -8.35 -9.97
N ALA A 30 1.63 -8.05 -9.27
CA ALA A 30 2.13 -8.91 -8.21
C ALA A 30 1.53 -8.45 -6.89
N HIS A 31 0.82 -9.35 -6.23
CA HIS A 31 0.32 -9.12 -4.88
C HIS A 31 1.20 -9.83 -3.86
N GLU A 32 1.54 -9.14 -2.79
CA GLU A 32 2.25 -9.73 -1.67
C GLU A 32 1.48 -9.56 -0.36
N SER A 33 1.39 -10.64 0.41
CA SER A 33 0.72 -10.64 1.71
C SER A 33 1.60 -10.00 2.78
N GLY A 34 0.95 -9.33 3.73
CA GLY A 34 1.60 -8.69 4.87
C GLY A 34 0.61 -8.28 5.96
N ALA A 35 1.13 -7.59 6.98
CA ALA A 35 0.33 -6.99 8.04
C ALA A 35 0.61 -5.49 8.14
N ILE A 36 -0.44 -4.71 8.37
CA ILE A 36 -0.28 -3.30 8.74
C ILE A 36 0.41 -3.22 10.10
N VAL A 37 1.50 -2.47 10.19
CA VAL A 37 2.26 -2.28 11.43
C VAL A 37 2.20 -0.86 11.97
N GLU A 38 1.81 0.12 11.14
CA GLU A 38 1.63 1.51 11.56
C GLU A 38 0.58 2.24 10.71
N ASP A 39 -0.15 3.15 11.35
CA ASP A 39 -1.08 4.11 10.74
C ASP A 39 -0.56 5.54 10.92
N PHE A 40 -0.06 6.16 9.86
CA PHE A 40 0.38 7.56 9.89
C PHE A 40 -0.80 8.55 9.77
N GLY A 41 -2.03 8.07 9.63
CA GLY A 41 -3.23 8.87 9.43
C GLY A 41 -3.36 9.42 8.01
N VAL A 42 -4.49 10.09 7.76
CA VAL A 42 -4.73 10.77 6.48
C VAL A 42 -3.73 11.92 6.32
N GLN A 43 -2.88 11.80 5.31
CA GLN A 43 -1.95 12.86 4.96
C GLN A 43 -2.71 13.97 4.23
N ALA A 44 -2.47 15.23 4.61
CA ALA A 44 -3.03 16.35 3.88
C ALA A 44 -2.49 16.31 2.44
N ALA A 45 -3.37 16.55 1.46
CA ALA A 45 -2.93 16.73 0.08
C ALA A 45 -1.85 17.81 0.07
N ASP A 46 -0.67 17.49 -0.47
CA ASP A 46 0.42 18.45 -0.55
C ASP A 46 -0.08 19.66 -1.35
N THR A 47 -0.07 20.83 -0.70
CA THR A 47 -0.46 22.10 -1.35
C THR A 47 0.64 22.61 -2.29
N THR A 48 1.83 21.99 -2.23
CA THR A 48 2.84 22.13 -3.26
C THR A 48 2.58 21.11 -4.35
N SER A 49 2.78 21.48 -5.61
CA SER A 49 2.48 20.70 -6.82
C SER A 49 3.37 19.45 -7.00
N ARG A 50 3.60 18.68 -5.93
CA ARG A 50 4.50 17.54 -5.84
C ARG A 50 3.72 16.24 -5.74
N GLU A 51 2.99 15.93 -6.80
CA GLU A 51 2.28 14.66 -6.95
C GLU A 51 3.22 13.44 -6.85
N TRP A 52 4.53 13.64 -7.03
CA TRP A 52 5.57 12.62 -6.91
C TRP A 52 6.07 12.38 -5.47
N ALA A 53 5.67 13.19 -4.48
CA ALA A 53 6.14 13.14 -3.09
C ALA A 53 5.02 12.94 -2.07
N VAL A 54 3.88 12.41 -2.50
CA VAL A 54 2.73 12.18 -1.61
C VAL A 54 3.09 11.14 -0.54
N ALA A 55 2.91 11.53 0.72
CA ALA A 55 3.11 10.64 1.86
C ALA A 55 1.97 9.62 1.93
N ARG A 56 2.31 8.35 2.14
CA ARG A 56 1.37 7.23 2.21
C ARG A 56 0.98 6.94 3.65
N ARG A 57 -0.27 6.54 3.88
CA ARG A 57 -0.83 6.34 5.23
C ARG A 57 -0.26 5.13 5.97
N TRP A 58 -0.12 3.99 5.30
CA TRP A 58 0.15 2.73 5.99
C TRP A 58 1.61 2.32 5.89
N ALA A 59 2.16 1.80 6.98
CA ALA A 59 3.32 0.91 6.91
C ALA A 59 2.85 -0.54 6.94
N VAL A 60 3.27 -1.34 5.97
CA VAL A 60 2.96 -2.77 5.88
C VAL A 60 4.24 -3.58 5.93
N ALA A 61 4.34 -4.47 6.91
CA ALA A 61 5.37 -5.49 6.95
C ALA A 61 4.92 -6.67 6.08
N LEU A 62 5.59 -6.84 4.93
CA LEU A 62 5.35 -7.96 4.03
C LEU A 62 5.91 -9.25 4.63
N ASP A 63 5.32 -10.39 4.25
CA ASP A 63 5.78 -11.70 4.71
C ASP A 63 7.19 -12.04 4.18
N SER A 64 7.67 -11.39 3.10
CA SER A 64 9.09 -11.44 2.68
C SER A 64 10.06 -10.73 3.61
N GLY A 65 9.57 -10.00 4.61
CA GLY A 65 10.39 -9.21 5.54
C GLY A 65 10.69 -7.78 5.06
N ARG A 66 10.11 -7.34 3.92
CA ARG A 66 10.20 -5.95 3.47
C ARG A 66 9.16 -5.08 4.15
N LEU A 67 9.54 -3.83 4.44
CA LEU A 67 8.61 -2.79 4.85
C LEU A 67 8.22 -1.96 3.62
N VAL A 68 6.92 -1.84 3.37
CA VAL A 68 6.39 -1.00 2.29
C VAL A 68 5.41 0.03 2.84
N PHE A 69 5.31 1.15 2.14
CA PHE A 69 4.34 2.18 2.45
C PHE A 69 3.24 2.16 1.38
N ALA A 70 1.98 2.24 1.80
CA ALA A 70 0.83 2.04 0.92
C ALA A 70 -0.34 2.94 1.34
N ASP A 71 -1.20 3.29 0.39
CA ASP A 71 -2.51 3.89 0.68
C ASP A 71 -3.63 2.85 0.56
N ASN A 72 -4.85 3.22 0.92
CA ASN A 72 -6.00 2.30 0.88
C ASN A 72 -6.20 1.66 -0.51
N GLU A 73 -5.89 2.40 -1.58
CA GLU A 73 -6.03 1.92 -2.96
C GLU A 73 -5.01 0.84 -3.36
N ASP A 74 -3.89 0.77 -2.64
CA ASP A 74 -2.83 -0.21 -2.87
C ASP A 74 -3.08 -1.53 -2.09
N LEU A 75 -4.08 -1.56 -1.21
CA LEU A 75 -4.32 -2.63 -0.25
C LEU A 75 -5.65 -3.34 -0.49
N THR A 76 -5.63 -4.66 -0.38
CA THR A 76 -6.85 -5.48 -0.31
C THR A 76 -6.79 -6.32 0.96
N VAL A 77 -7.89 -6.38 1.72
CA VAL A 77 -7.95 -7.22 2.92
C VAL A 77 -7.83 -8.69 2.55
N GLY A 78 -6.96 -9.40 3.29
CA GLY A 78 -6.58 -10.79 3.04
C GLY A 78 -7.41 -11.82 3.78
#